data_AF-A0A9W9WZ48-F1
#
_entry.id   AF-A0A9W9WZ48-F1
#
_cell.length_a   1.000
_cell.length_b   1.000
_cell.length_c   1.000
_cell.angle_alpha   90.00
_cell.angle_beta   90.00
_cell.angle_gamma   90.00
#
_symmetry.space_group_name_H-M   'P 1'
#
loop_
_entity.id
_entity.type
_entity.pdbx_description
1 polymer ?
#
loop_
_entity_poly.entity_id
_entity_poly.type
_entity_poly.pdbx_seq_one_letter_code
_entity_poly.pdbx_strand_id
1 'polypeptide(L)'
;MAPSGNYSGQFWQFIPQPSSGTYKICSMFLGQNRVLDVYGNDKTKPHLATEGNYSGQLWTLEGWGDSTWRLSNAYSGDLRLDTYSDTHEPFMGDGDHSGQHWTITAIRKI
;
A
#
# COMPACT_ATOMS: atom_id res chain seq x y z
N MET A 1 -4.04 14.55 -1.52
CA MET A 1 -4.88 13.65 -0.69
C MET A 1 -6.11 14.39 -0.15
N ALA A 2 -7.17 13.67 0.21
CA ALA A 2 -8.36 14.26 0.86
C ALA A 2 -8.27 14.14 2.40
N PRO A 3 -8.88 15.05 3.17
CA PRO A 3 -8.97 14.93 4.63
C PRO A 3 -9.64 13.61 5.06
N SER A 4 -9.26 13.11 6.24
CA SER A 4 -9.84 11.91 6.83
C SER A 4 -11.34 12.04 7.05
N GLY A 5 -12.09 10.97 6.76
CA GLY A 5 -13.54 10.91 6.94
C GLY A 5 -14.09 9.50 6.74
N ASN A 6 -15.41 9.34 6.87
CA ASN A 6 -16.09 8.07 6.67
C ASN A 6 -16.43 7.85 5.19
N TYR A 7 -15.40 7.66 4.36
CA TYR A 7 -15.54 7.47 2.91
C TYR A 7 -14.99 6.11 2.48
N SER A 8 -15.73 5.39 1.63
CA SER A 8 -15.32 4.07 1.13
C SER A 8 -13.98 4.09 0.38
N GLY A 9 -13.58 5.24 -0.18
CA GLY A 9 -12.27 5.41 -0.82
C GLY A 9 -11.09 5.49 0.15
N GLN A 10 -11.35 5.67 1.45
CA GLN A 10 -10.33 5.73 2.51
C GLN A 10 -10.22 4.42 3.30
N PHE A 11 -11.09 3.45 3.03
CA PHE A 11 -11.07 2.15 3.68
C PHE A 11 -10.41 1.11 2.79
N TRP A 12 -9.45 0.40 3.37
CA TRP A 12 -8.60 -0.56 2.66
C TRP A 12 -8.68 -1.93 3.34
N GLN A 13 -8.86 -2.97 2.53
CA GLN A 13 -8.83 -4.36 2.96
C GLN A 13 -7.47 -4.97 2.64
N PHE A 14 -6.84 -5.55 3.66
CA PHE A 14 -5.61 -6.33 3.54
C PHE A 14 -5.99 -7.81 3.41
N ILE A 15 -5.80 -8.38 2.22
CA ILE A 15 -6.15 -9.76 1.89
C ILE A 15 -4.86 -10.60 1.97
N PRO A 16 -4.69 -11.42 3.02
CA PRO A 16 -3.48 -12.21 3.20
C PRO A 16 -3.29 -13.20 2.05
N GLN A 17 -2.04 -13.38 1.63
CA GLN A 17 -1.59 -14.33 0.62
C GLN A 17 -0.80 -15.44 1.34
N PRO A 18 -1.45 -16.54 1.76
CA PRO A 18 -0.87 -17.47 2.74
C PRO A 18 0.43 -18.14 2.28
N SER A 19 0.62 -18.33 0.98
CA SER A 19 1.82 -18.94 0.41
C SER A 19 3.06 -18.04 0.44
N SER A 20 2.89 -16.72 0.56
CA SER A 20 3.99 -15.74 0.47
C SER A 20 4.16 -14.90 1.74
N GLY A 21 3.21 -14.93 2.67
CA GLY A 21 3.23 -14.04 3.84
C GLY A 21 3.01 -12.56 3.50
N THR A 22 2.55 -12.27 2.29
CA THR A 22 2.26 -10.92 1.79
C THR A 22 0.75 -10.65 1.79
N TYR A 23 0.37 -9.44 1.36
CA TYR A 23 -1.00 -9.00 1.25
C TYR A 23 -1.27 -8.45 -0.14
N LYS A 24 -2.50 -8.66 -0.62
CA LYS A 24 -3.11 -7.77 -1.63
C LYS A 24 -3.92 -6.70 -0.89
N ILE A 25 -3.86 -5.46 -1.33
CA ILE A 25 -4.50 -4.33 -0.66
C ILE A 25 -5.53 -3.73 -1.63
N CYS A 26 -6.82 -3.74 -1.29
CA CYS A 26 -7.86 -3.16 -2.15
C CYS A 26 -8.69 -2.11 -1.40
N SER A 27 -9.17 -1.10 -2.13
CA SER A 27 -10.08 -0.10 -1.55
C SER A 27 -11.50 -0.65 -1.50
N MET A 28 -12.25 -0.28 -0.46
CA MET A 28 -13.68 -0.62 -0.39
C MET A 28 -14.48 0.03 -1.52
N PHE A 29 -14.05 1.21 -2.01
CA PHE A 29 -14.72 1.93 -3.09
C PHE A 29 -14.70 1.20 -4.43
N LEU A 30 -13.53 0.69 -4.86
CA LEU A 30 -13.40 -0.02 -6.13
C LEU A 30 -13.71 -1.52 -6.02
N GLY A 31 -13.69 -2.05 -4.79
CA GLY A 31 -13.91 -3.48 -4.51
C GLY A 31 -12.68 -4.35 -4.77
N GLN A 32 -12.84 -5.65 -4.50
CA GLN A 32 -11.74 -6.62 -4.46
C GLN A 32 -11.05 -6.88 -5.81
N ASN A 33 -11.69 -6.49 -6.92
CA ASN A 33 -11.11 -6.61 -8.27
C ASN A 33 -10.14 -5.48 -8.62
N ARG A 34 -9.87 -4.55 -7.71
CA ARG A 34 -8.89 -3.46 -7.87
C ARG A 34 -7.97 -3.38 -6.67
N VAL A 35 -6.70 -3.70 -6.89
CA VAL A 35 -5.68 -3.78 -5.83
C VAL A 35 -4.56 -2.76 -6.07
N LEU A 36 -3.90 -2.35 -4.99
CA LEU A 36 -2.70 -1.55 -5.01
C LEU A 36 -1.58 -2.34 -5.68
N ASP A 37 -0.98 -1.74 -6.70
CA ASP A 37 0.02 -2.32 -7.59
C ASP A 37 1.15 -1.30 -7.82
N VAL A 38 2.28 -1.74 -8.35
CA VAL A 38 3.36 -0.89 -8.86
C VAL A 38 3.48 -1.12 -10.37
N TYR A 39 3.62 -0.05 -11.15
CA TYR A 39 3.72 -0.18 -12.61
C TYR A 39 4.87 -1.12 -13.02
N GLY A 40 4.57 -2.07 -13.91
CA GLY A 40 5.54 -3.08 -14.36
C GLY A 40 6.71 -2.57 -15.21
N ASN A 41 6.72 -1.28 -15.55
CA ASN A 41 7.82 -0.58 -16.21
C ASN A 41 8.41 0.57 -15.38
N ASP A 42 7.88 0.80 -14.17
CA ASP A 42 8.33 1.86 -13.27
C ASP A 42 8.12 1.44 -11.80
N LYS A 43 9.21 1.00 -11.17
CA LYS A 43 9.25 0.53 -9.78
C LYS A 43 8.91 1.61 -8.75
N THR A 44 8.87 2.87 -9.15
CA THR A 44 8.64 4.03 -8.27
C THR A 44 7.18 4.47 -8.22
N LYS A 45 6.32 3.92 -9.11
CA LYS A 45 4.98 4.45 -9.34
C LYS A 45 3.88 3.48 -8.90
N PRO A 46 3.27 3.68 -7.72
CA PRO A 46 2.11 2.91 -7.30
C PRO A 46 0.85 3.33 -8.07
N HIS A 47 -0.09 2.40 -8.24
CA HIS A 47 -1.39 2.63 -8.86
C HIS A 47 -2.41 1.56 -8.45
N LEU A 48 -3.67 1.71 -8.85
CA LEU A 48 -4.69 0.68 -8.70
C LEU A 48 -4.86 -0.08 -10.01
N ALA A 49 -4.72 -1.40 -9.95
CA ALA A 49 -4.77 -2.29 -11.11
C ALA A 49 -5.83 -3.39 -10.92
N THR A 50 -6.20 -4.06 -12.01
CA THR A 50 -6.99 -5.29 -11.92
C THR A 50 -6.21 -6.34 -11.14
N GLU A 51 -6.89 -7.01 -10.22
CA GLU A 51 -6.30 -8.09 -9.43
C GLU A 51 -5.78 -9.23 -10.34
N GLY A 52 -4.60 -9.75 -10.00
CA GLY A 52 -3.96 -10.85 -10.69
C GLY A 52 -2.71 -11.35 -9.95
N ASN A 53 -1.97 -12.26 -10.56
CA ASN A 53 -0.77 -12.85 -9.96
C ASN A 53 0.49 -12.09 -10.39
N TYR A 54 0.62 -10.86 -9.93
CA TYR A 54 1.75 -9.99 -10.24
C TYR A 54 2.52 -9.62 -8.97
N SER A 55 3.85 -9.61 -9.03
CA SER A 55 4.69 -9.22 -7.88
C SER A 55 4.46 -7.78 -7.46
N GLY A 56 4.09 -6.90 -8.38
CA GLY A 56 3.69 -5.52 -8.08
C GLY A 56 2.46 -5.41 -7.17
N GLN A 57 1.64 -6.47 -7.07
CA GLN A 57 0.43 -6.49 -6.24
C GLN A 57 0.65 -7.12 -4.86
N LEU A 58 1.86 -7.57 -4.55
CA LEU A 58 2.21 -8.24 -3.31
C LEU A 58 2.96 -7.29 -2.38
N TRP A 59 2.33 -6.99 -1.24
CA TRP A 59 2.82 -6.05 -0.26
C TRP A 59 3.19 -6.74 1.05
N THR A 60 4.33 -6.37 1.61
CA THR A 60 4.76 -6.79 2.95
C THR A 60 4.53 -5.65 3.91
N LEU A 61 3.94 -5.95 5.08
CA LEU A 61 3.75 -5.00 6.17
C LEU A 61 4.70 -5.37 7.30
N GLU A 62 5.54 -4.42 7.68
CA GLU A 62 6.49 -4.57 8.79
C GLU A 62 6.38 -3.37 9.73
N GLY A 63 6.53 -3.59 11.03
CA GLY A 63 6.62 -2.47 11.97
C GLY A 63 7.91 -1.69 11.74
N TRP A 64 7.83 -0.36 11.78
CA TRP A 64 9.02 0.50 11.71
C TRP A 64 9.80 0.53 13.04
N GLY A 65 9.13 0.20 14.15
CA GLY A 65 9.69 0.20 15.52
C GLY A 65 9.23 1.38 16.38
N ASP A 66 8.48 2.32 15.81
CA ASP A 66 7.93 3.52 16.43
C ASP A 66 6.39 3.49 16.51
N SER A 67 5.80 2.30 16.46
CA SER A 67 4.35 2.06 16.35
C SER A 67 3.72 2.40 14.98
N THR A 68 4.53 2.73 13.97
CA THR A 68 4.09 2.86 12.58
C THR A 68 4.49 1.63 11.75
N TRP A 69 4.00 1.58 10.51
CA TRP A 69 4.21 0.49 9.57
C TRP A 69 4.95 0.99 8.32
N ARG A 70 5.80 0.13 7.76
CA ARG A 70 6.25 0.24 6.37
C ARG A 70 5.53 -0.74 5.47
N LEU A 71 5.28 -0.31 4.25
CA LEU A 71 4.74 -1.13 3.18
C LEU A 71 5.80 -1.27 2.09
N SER A 72 6.38 -2.47 1.98
CA SER A 72 7.34 -2.81 0.92
C SER A 72 6.65 -3.62 -0.18
N ASN A 73 7.13 -3.48 -1.42
CA ASN A 73 6.55 -4.15 -2.57
C ASN A 73 7.47 -5.21 -3.18
N ALA A 74 6.94 -6.38 -3.51
CA ALA A 74 7.77 -7.48 -4.03
C ALA A 74 8.41 -7.21 -5.41
N TYR A 75 7.93 -6.22 -6.17
CA TYR A 75 8.52 -5.81 -7.44
C TYR A 75 9.55 -4.68 -7.31
N SER A 76 9.38 -3.80 -6.32
CA SER A 76 10.19 -2.59 -6.17
C SER A 76 11.53 -2.78 -5.44
N GLY A 77 11.83 -4.01 -4.98
CA GLY A 77 13.04 -4.29 -4.22
C GLY A 77 12.97 -3.64 -2.83
N ASP A 78 13.98 -2.85 -2.48
CA ASP A 78 14.07 -2.25 -1.14
C ASP A 78 13.19 -1.01 -0.96
N LEU A 79 12.47 -0.54 -1.98
CA LEU A 79 11.63 0.66 -1.89
C LEU A 79 10.36 0.42 -1.06
N ARG A 80 9.92 1.46 -0.35
CA ARG A 80 8.69 1.48 0.47
C ARG A 80 7.70 2.51 -0.05
N LEU A 81 6.42 2.30 0.24
CA LEU A 81 5.37 3.28 -0.05
C LEU A 81 5.63 4.56 0.75
N ASP A 82 5.66 5.69 0.06
CA ASP A 82 5.94 7.02 0.58
C ASP A 82 4.93 8.03 0.00
N THR A 83 4.95 9.27 0.48
CA THR A 83 4.22 10.40 -0.09
C THR A 83 5.12 11.61 -0.24
N TYR A 84 4.99 12.34 -1.34
CA TYR A 84 5.70 13.61 -1.50
C TYR A 84 5.18 14.62 -0.47
N SER A 85 6.09 15.38 0.16
CA SER A 85 5.75 16.29 1.26
C SER A 85 4.88 17.49 0.84
N ASP A 86 4.89 17.85 -0.44
CA ASP A 86 4.13 18.95 -1.02
C ASP A 86 2.79 18.48 -1.61
N THR A 87 2.83 17.51 -2.54
CA THR A 87 1.64 17.06 -3.27
C THR A 87 0.85 16.00 -2.51
N HIS A 88 1.50 15.31 -1.57
CA HIS A 88 0.99 14.13 -0.88
C HIS A 88 0.62 13.00 -1.86
N GLU A 89 1.19 13.01 -3.07
CA GLU A 89 1.03 11.92 -4.03
C GLU A 89 1.88 10.73 -3.60
N PRO A 90 1.35 9.50 -3.70
CA PRO A 90 2.09 8.31 -3.32
C PRO A 90 3.16 7.96 -4.35
N PHE A 91 4.33 7.54 -3.88
CA PHE A 91 5.42 6.99 -4.69
C PHE A 91 6.12 5.87 -3.93
N MET A 92 7.05 5.16 -4.57
CA MET A 92 7.94 4.22 -3.87
C MET A 92 9.33 4.85 -3.71
N GLY A 93 9.81 4.97 -2.48
CA GLY A 93 11.07 5.62 -2.12
C GLY A 93 11.96 4.75 -1.23
N ASP A 94 13.24 5.11 -1.13
CA ASP A 94 14.19 4.56 -0.17
C ASP A 94 14.32 5.46 1.06
N GLY A 95 15.23 5.11 1.99
CA GLY A 95 15.49 5.92 3.18
C GLY A 95 14.50 5.71 4.33
N ASP A 96 14.38 6.76 5.14
CA ASP A 96 13.56 6.88 6.34
C ASP A 96 13.00 8.31 6.35
N HIS A 97 11.79 8.44 5.80
CA HIS A 97 11.09 9.72 5.61
C HIS A 97 9.73 9.62 6.26
N SER A 98 9.24 10.71 6.88
CA SER A 98 7.95 10.71 7.59
C SER A 98 6.76 10.22 6.75
N GLY A 99 6.81 10.39 5.41
CA GLY A 99 5.80 9.87 4.49
C GLY A 99 5.77 8.33 4.34
N GLN A 100 6.77 7.63 4.88
CA GLN A 100 6.88 6.16 4.88
C GLN A 100 6.34 5.51 6.17
N HIS A 101 5.99 6.32 7.17
CA HIS A 101 5.53 5.87 8.48
C HIS A 101 4.01 5.81 8.50
N TRP A 102 3.46 4.69 8.05
CA TRP A 102 2.02 4.52 7.91
C TRP A 102 1.37 4.12 9.23
N THR A 103 0.30 4.81 9.61
CA THR A 103 -0.59 4.34 10.68
C THR A 103 -1.72 3.53 10.07
N ILE A 104 -1.94 2.31 10.56
CA ILE A 104 -3.02 1.42 10.11
C ILE A 104 -3.96 1.16 11.29
N THR A 105 -5.21 1.62 11.16
CA THR A 105 -6.24 1.42 12.19
C THR A 105 -7.27 0.41 11.70
N ALA A 106 -7.42 -0.70 12.42
CA ALA A 106 -8.45 -1.69 12.13
C ALA A 106 -9.84 -1.09 12.44
N ILE A 107 -10.70 -1.01 11.42
CA ILE A 107 -12.07 -0.48 11.56
C ILE A 107 -13.13 -1.58 11.69
N ARG A 108 -12.89 -2.76 11.11
CA ARG A 108 -13.72 -3.97 11.23
C ARG A 108 -13.00 -5.17 10.64
N LYS A 109 -13.44 -6.37 11.01
CA LYS A 109 -13.12 -7.60 10.29
C LYS A 109 -14.08 -7.76 9.10
N ILE A 110 -13.58 -8.25 7.97
CA ILE A 110 -14.35 -8.56 6.76
C ILE A 110 -14.22 -10.06 6.50
#